data_AF-Q01BC0-F1
#
_entry.id   AF-Q01BC0-F1
#
_cell.length_a   1.000
_cell.length_b   1.000
_cell.length_c   1.000
_cell.angle_alpha   90.00
_cell.angle_beta   90.00
_cell.angle_gamma   90.00
#
_symmetry.space_group_name_H-M   'P 1'
#
loop_
_entity.id
_entity.type
_entity.pdbx_description
1 polymer ?
#
loop_
_entity_poly.entity_id
_entity_poly.type
_entity_poly.pdbx_seq_one_letter_code
_entity_poly.pdbx_strand_id
1 'polypeptide(L)'
;MRARGRVGAARVGARASESARANGRARTRARGGVEPGITGPSVRRGGCDVGDDGTSVDAVVSVEVTRASETRSRVRVRSRSAPGLLRSVAWALNGMDLIAHECAIATDAEGMVDMEFEVTERCGSSGTKQRAIEDEDLIRERLFDYLAQCSPHGEDVDAQERLEEDGVIIDNSKNSDSTYVAVRVPPGLTSDAILLYPIGNTFTGSGLVVKSGKLTKGVDHATGAASKTWEFDVVRNDDRKKLLPEQLQALMYTLALVCSPSSFGRSHAFTSR
;
A
#
# COMPACT_ATOMS: atom_id res chain seq x y z
N MET A 1 -5.02 -22.19 65.53
CA MET A 1 -4.97 -21.74 66.94
C MET A 1 -4.28 -20.38 66.96
N ARG A 2 -4.96 -19.34 67.47
CA ARG A 2 -4.53 -17.99 67.95
C ARG A 2 -3.29 -17.34 67.29
N ALA A 3 -3.33 -16.21 66.57
CA ALA A 3 -3.90 -14.86 66.81
C ALA A 3 -2.88 -13.83 67.36
N ARG A 4 -3.02 -12.60 66.82
CA ARG A 4 -2.61 -11.27 67.32
C ARG A 4 -1.13 -10.87 67.10
N GLY A 5 -0.79 -9.67 66.64
CA GLY A 5 -1.59 -8.50 66.25
C GLY A 5 -0.87 -7.19 66.58
N ARG A 6 -1.19 -6.14 65.78
CA ARG A 6 -1.18 -4.69 66.10
C ARG A 6 0.19 -4.02 66.37
N VAL A 7 0.46 -2.73 66.16
CA VAL A 7 -0.19 -1.50 65.62
C VAL A 7 0.90 -0.40 65.66
N GLY A 8 0.79 0.63 64.81
CA GLY A 8 1.35 1.97 65.04
C GLY A 8 1.87 2.61 63.73
N ALA A 9 1.08 3.33 62.93
CA ALA A 9 0.46 4.66 63.12
C ALA A 9 1.45 5.85 63.05
N ALA A 10 1.33 6.59 61.93
CA ALA A 10 1.33 8.07 61.81
C ALA A 10 2.67 8.83 62.00
N ARG A 11 2.96 9.98 61.38
CA ARG A 11 2.29 10.87 60.41
C ARG A 11 3.31 11.98 59.99
N VAL A 12 3.05 12.59 58.83
CA VAL A 12 3.27 14.03 58.49
C VAL A 12 4.69 14.53 58.20
N GLY A 13 4.84 15.20 57.06
CA GLY A 13 5.92 16.16 56.81
C GLY A 13 6.03 16.58 55.35
N ALA A 14 5.24 17.58 54.95
CA ALA A 14 5.26 18.21 53.63
C ALA A 14 6.60 18.91 53.32
N ARG A 15 6.98 18.99 52.05
CA ARG A 15 7.59 20.20 51.44
C ARG A 15 7.54 20.13 49.92
N ALA A 16 6.76 21.06 49.36
CA ALA A 16 6.95 21.55 48.01
C ALA A 16 8.15 22.50 47.99
N SER A 17 8.94 22.48 46.91
CA SER A 17 9.82 23.58 46.53
C SER A 17 10.01 23.55 45.01
N GLU A 18 9.51 24.61 44.38
CA GLU A 18 9.66 24.98 42.98
C GLU A 18 11.11 25.37 42.62
N SER A 19 11.35 25.29 41.30
CA SER A 19 12.26 26.12 40.49
C SER A 19 13.75 25.78 40.48
N ALA A 20 14.25 25.42 39.29
CA ALA A 20 15.17 26.28 38.55
C ALA A 20 15.38 25.77 37.12
N ARG A 21 15.11 26.66 36.16
CA ARG A 21 15.47 26.56 34.74
C ARG A 21 16.99 26.47 34.59
N ALA A 22 17.46 25.60 33.70
CA ALA A 22 18.80 25.71 33.12
C ALA A 22 18.70 25.57 31.59
N ASN A 23 18.77 26.73 30.93
CA ASN A 23 18.97 26.88 29.49
C ASN A 23 20.38 26.42 29.12
N GLY A 24 20.51 25.21 28.56
CA GLY A 24 21.72 24.72 27.91
C GLY A 24 21.60 24.83 26.39
N ARG A 25 22.07 25.94 25.83
CA ARG A 25 22.10 26.23 24.38
C ARG A 25 23.14 25.32 23.71
N ALA A 26 22.74 24.17 23.17
CA ALA A 26 23.59 23.38 22.27
C ALA A 26 23.42 23.91 20.83
N ARG A 27 24.46 24.57 20.31
CA ARG A 27 24.57 24.98 18.90
C ARG A 27 24.84 23.73 18.05
N THR A 28 23.81 23.18 17.42
CA THR A 28 23.97 22.22 16.34
C THR A 28 24.09 22.97 15.02
N ARG A 29 25.21 22.78 14.32
CA ARG A 29 25.47 23.30 12.96
C ARG A 29 24.42 22.75 12.00
N ALA A 30 23.82 23.63 11.21
CA ALA A 30 22.91 23.30 10.13
C ALA A 30 23.58 22.40 9.08
N ARG A 31 23.03 21.21 8.86
CA ARG A 31 23.08 20.50 7.58
C ARG A 31 21.69 20.68 6.95
N GLY A 32 21.67 21.09 5.68
CA GLY A 32 20.45 21.46 4.96
C GLY A 32 19.40 20.35 5.02
N GLY A 33 18.36 20.58 5.80
CA GLY A 33 17.13 19.81 5.79
C GLY A 33 16.11 20.57 4.96
N VAL A 34 15.45 19.87 4.05
CA VAL A 34 14.22 20.36 3.41
C VAL A 34 13.18 20.53 4.52
N GLU A 35 12.64 21.74 4.68
CA GLU A 35 11.57 22.00 5.65
C GLU A 35 10.28 21.30 5.20
N PRO A 36 9.63 20.48 6.04
CA PRO A 36 8.35 19.89 5.70
C PRO A 36 7.26 20.96 5.82
N GLY A 37 6.89 21.55 4.68
CA GLY A 37 5.70 22.38 4.57
C GLY A 37 4.46 21.50 4.75
N ILE A 38 3.79 21.62 5.90
CA ILE A 38 2.51 20.93 6.15
C ILE A 38 1.42 21.66 5.36
N THR A 39 1.30 21.34 4.08
CA THR A 39 0.08 21.57 3.31
C THR A 39 -0.44 20.21 2.89
N GLY A 40 -1.59 19.80 3.43
CA GLY A 40 -2.21 18.53 3.05
C GLY A 40 -2.54 18.52 1.55
N PRO A 41 -2.35 17.39 0.84
CA PRO A 41 -2.54 17.33 -0.59
C PRO A 41 -4.01 17.62 -0.96
N SER A 42 -4.25 18.69 -1.72
CA SER A 42 -5.52 18.91 -2.39
C SER A 42 -5.48 18.23 -3.75
N VAL A 43 -6.27 17.17 -3.94
CA VAL A 43 -6.45 16.53 -5.25
C VAL A 43 -7.25 17.48 -6.13
N ARG A 44 -6.59 18.30 -6.94
CA ARG A 44 -7.23 18.96 -8.07
C ARG A 44 -7.24 17.97 -9.23
N ARG A 45 -8.42 17.42 -9.55
CA ARG A 45 -8.65 16.75 -10.84
C ARG A 45 -8.67 17.82 -11.92
N GLY A 46 -7.51 18.15 -12.47
CA GLY A 46 -7.43 18.87 -13.74
C GLY A 46 -7.83 17.90 -14.85
N GLY A 47 -8.92 18.18 -15.55
CA GLY A 47 -9.18 17.56 -16.85
C GLY A 47 -7.97 17.82 -17.74
N CYS A 48 -7.45 16.78 -18.36
CA CYS A 48 -6.37 16.91 -19.32
C CYS A 48 -6.96 17.53 -20.58
N ASP A 49 -6.86 18.86 -20.72
CA ASP A 49 -6.96 19.48 -22.03
C ASP A 49 -5.75 18.99 -22.83
N VAL A 50 -6.03 18.22 -23.89
CA VAL A 50 -5.03 17.76 -24.85
C VAL A 50 -4.62 18.99 -25.67
N GLY A 51 -3.51 19.61 -25.28
CA GLY A 51 -2.79 20.55 -26.12
C GLY A 51 -2.14 19.79 -27.27
N ASP A 52 -2.61 20.07 -28.48
CA ASP A 52 -2.11 19.54 -29.76
C ASP A 52 -0.73 20.12 -30.11
N ASP A 53 0.31 19.68 -29.41
CA ASP A 53 1.69 19.89 -29.84
C ASP A 53 2.55 18.69 -29.46
N GLY A 54 3.07 18.01 -30.49
CA GLY A 54 3.77 16.72 -30.46
C GLY A 54 5.07 16.69 -29.65
N THR A 55 4.95 16.83 -28.34
CA THR A 55 5.99 16.52 -27.36
C THR A 55 5.53 15.29 -26.60
N SER A 56 6.40 14.27 -26.55
CA SER A 56 6.20 12.96 -25.92
C SER A 56 5.25 12.98 -24.73
N VAL A 57 4.26 12.08 -24.73
CA VAL A 57 3.36 11.78 -23.62
C VAL A 57 4.18 11.72 -22.32
N ASP A 58 4.07 12.74 -21.47
CA ASP A 58 4.74 12.81 -20.18
C ASP A 58 4.37 11.55 -19.39
N ALA A 59 5.35 10.69 -19.14
CA ALA A 59 5.13 9.47 -18.38
C ALA A 59 4.62 9.86 -16.99
N VAL A 60 3.36 9.54 -16.70
CA VAL A 60 2.67 9.81 -15.42
C VAL A 60 3.38 9.13 -14.24
N VAL A 61 4.33 8.23 -14.51
CA VAL A 61 5.18 7.51 -13.58
C VAL A 61 6.62 7.47 -14.11
N SER A 62 7.62 7.72 -13.27
CA SER A 62 9.03 7.41 -13.53
C SER A 62 9.61 6.60 -12.37
N VAL A 63 10.46 5.61 -12.69
CA VAL A 63 11.15 4.77 -11.71
C VAL A 63 12.65 4.78 -12.02
N GLU A 64 13.45 5.05 -11.00
CA GLU A 64 14.91 4.94 -11.05
C GLU A 64 15.36 3.97 -9.96
N VAL A 65 16.26 3.06 -10.31
CA VAL A 65 16.91 2.15 -9.37
C VAL A 65 18.40 2.35 -9.53
N THR A 66 19.10 2.59 -8.42
CA THR A 66 20.54 2.84 -8.45
C THR A 66 21.21 2.19 -7.25
N ARG A 67 22.48 1.80 -7.40
CA ARG A 67 23.29 1.37 -6.27
C ARG A 67 23.68 2.55 -5.38
N ALA A 68 23.30 2.51 -4.10
CA ALA A 68 23.63 3.54 -3.12
C ALA A 68 24.92 3.21 -2.35
N SER A 69 25.16 1.93 -2.08
CA SER A 69 26.39 1.42 -1.45
C SER A 69 26.65 -0.05 -1.81
N GLU A 70 27.70 -0.65 -1.24
CA GLU A 70 27.97 -2.08 -1.45
C GLU A 70 26.81 -2.98 -1.01
N THR A 71 26.05 -2.56 0.01
CA THR A 71 24.98 -3.35 0.62
C THR A 71 23.58 -2.77 0.43
N ARG A 72 23.45 -1.58 -0.18
CA ARG A 72 22.17 -0.86 -0.33
C ARG A 72 21.96 -0.36 -1.74
N SER A 73 20.70 -0.36 -2.16
CA SER A 73 20.24 0.30 -3.39
C SER A 73 19.25 1.41 -3.04
N ARG A 74 19.03 2.32 -3.97
CA ARG A 74 18.04 3.39 -3.89
C ARG A 74 17.01 3.19 -4.99
N VAL A 75 15.74 3.25 -4.61
CA VAL A 75 14.60 3.23 -5.54
C VAL A 75 13.92 4.59 -5.43
N ARG A 76 13.82 5.30 -6.56
CA ARG A 76 13.09 6.56 -6.65
C ARG A 76 11.89 6.40 -7.56
N VAL A 77 10.72 6.81 -7.08
CA VAL A 77 9.45 6.76 -7.81
C VAL A 77 8.88 8.16 -7.86
N ARG A 78 8.64 8.67 -9.07
CA ARG A 78 7.90 9.92 -9.28
C ARG A 78 6.58 9.60 -9.95
N SER A 79 5.47 10.10 -9.43
CA SER A 79 4.15 9.88 -10.05
C SER A 79 3.14 10.95 -9.64
N ARG A 80 2.06 11.10 -10.40
CA ARG A 80 0.93 11.95 -10.00
C ARG A 80 0.27 11.40 -8.74
N SER A 81 -0.06 12.29 -7.80
CA SER A 81 -0.70 11.92 -6.55
C SER A 81 -2.05 11.25 -6.78
N ALA A 82 -2.21 10.05 -6.23
CA ALA A 82 -3.44 9.29 -6.25
C ALA A 82 -3.70 8.65 -4.88
N PRO A 83 -4.97 8.52 -4.44
CA PRO A 83 -5.30 7.77 -3.25
C PRO A 83 -4.73 6.34 -3.32
N GLY A 84 -3.98 5.94 -2.29
CA GLY A 84 -3.39 4.62 -2.20
C GLY A 84 -2.01 4.45 -2.87
N LEU A 85 -1.48 5.46 -3.58
CA LEU A 85 -0.19 5.37 -4.29
C LEU A 85 0.95 4.84 -3.40
N LEU A 86 1.20 5.46 -2.24
CA LEU A 86 2.25 5.02 -1.32
C LEU A 86 2.06 3.57 -0.84
N ARG A 87 0.80 3.15 -0.66
CA ARG A 87 0.47 1.77 -0.29
C ARG A 87 0.82 0.82 -1.43
N SER A 88 0.42 1.14 -2.66
CA SER A 88 0.74 0.36 -3.86
C SER A 88 2.25 0.22 -4.06
N VAL A 89 3.01 1.32 -3.91
CA VAL A 89 4.48 1.29 -3.97
C VAL A 89 5.06 0.43 -2.85
N ALA A 90 4.65 0.65 -1.59
CA ALA A 90 5.16 -0.14 -0.47
C ALA A 90 4.91 -1.64 -0.64
N TRP A 91 3.79 -2.02 -1.24
CA TRP A 91 3.49 -3.41 -1.52
C TRP A 91 4.27 -3.96 -2.70
N ALA A 92 4.41 -3.21 -3.79
CA ALA A 92 5.25 -3.63 -4.90
C ALA A 92 6.68 -3.89 -4.43
N LEU A 93 7.25 -3.00 -3.60
CA LEU A 93 8.56 -3.20 -2.98
C LEU A 93 8.61 -4.51 -2.18
N ASN A 94 7.65 -4.74 -1.28
CA ASN A 94 7.64 -5.96 -0.49
C ASN A 94 7.41 -7.24 -1.32
N GLY A 95 6.57 -7.18 -2.36
CA GLY A 95 6.29 -8.29 -3.28
C GLY A 95 7.48 -8.64 -4.18
N MET A 96 8.36 -7.68 -4.44
CA MET A 96 9.66 -7.90 -5.10
C MET A 96 10.78 -8.28 -4.11
N ASP A 97 10.42 -8.67 -2.88
CA ASP A 97 11.35 -9.01 -1.82
C ASP A 97 12.34 -7.90 -1.45
N LEU A 98 11.94 -6.64 -1.66
CA LEU A 98 12.69 -5.47 -1.26
C LEU A 98 12.27 -5.04 0.16
N ILE A 99 13.27 -4.77 0.98
CA ILE A 99 13.13 -4.22 2.33
C ILE A 99 13.57 -2.77 2.29
N ALA A 100 12.65 -1.85 2.54
CA ALA A 100 12.95 -0.43 2.71
C ALA A 100 13.45 -0.13 4.14
N HIS A 101 14.52 0.65 4.24
CA HIS A 101 15.16 1.05 5.51
C HIS A 101 14.91 2.52 5.81
N GLU A 102 15.14 3.39 4.83
CA GLU A 102 14.91 4.83 4.91
C GLU A 102 14.01 5.27 3.76
N CYS A 103 13.20 6.30 3.98
CA CYS A 103 12.30 6.83 2.98
C CYS A 103 12.15 8.36 3.11
N ALA A 104 12.20 9.05 1.97
CA ALA A 104 11.84 10.46 1.83
C ALA A 104 10.68 10.58 0.85
N ILE A 105 9.63 11.33 1.23
CA ILE A 105 8.44 11.53 0.41
C ILE A 105 8.14 13.02 0.37
N ALA A 106 7.99 13.56 -0.83
CA ALA A 106 7.57 14.93 -1.06
C ALA A 106 6.43 14.98 -2.08
N THR A 107 5.54 15.97 -1.96
CA THR A 107 4.52 16.25 -2.97
C THR A 107 4.61 17.73 -3.33
N ASP A 108 4.74 18.04 -4.62
CA ASP A 108 4.81 19.42 -5.10
C ASP A 108 3.43 20.06 -5.28
N ALA A 109 3.40 21.35 -5.61
CA ALA A 109 2.17 22.12 -5.73
C ALA A 109 1.29 21.67 -6.92
N GLU A 110 1.93 21.05 -7.91
CA GLU A 110 1.34 20.48 -9.12
C GLU A 110 0.74 19.08 -8.84
N GLY A 111 0.95 18.54 -7.64
CA GLY A 111 0.42 17.26 -7.21
C GLY A 111 1.25 16.06 -7.69
N MET A 112 2.52 16.26 -8.04
CA MET A 112 3.47 15.18 -8.28
C MET A 112 4.11 14.75 -6.96
N VAL A 113 4.12 13.44 -6.73
CA VAL A 113 4.75 12.80 -5.58
C VAL A 113 6.11 12.27 -6.00
N ASP A 114 7.15 12.58 -5.23
CA ASP A 114 8.50 12.04 -5.34
C ASP A 114 8.79 11.21 -4.08
N MET A 115 9.08 9.93 -4.27
CA MET A 115 9.36 8.96 -3.21
C MET A 115 10.73 8.36 -3.44
N GLU A 116 11.64 8.53 -2.49
CA GLU A 116 12.95 7.90 -2.49
C GLU A 116 13.04 6.89 -1.34
N PHE A 117 13.45 5.67 -1.64
CA PHE A 117 13.62 4.58 -0.68
C PHE A 117 15.05 4.06 -0.71
N GLU A 118 15.69 3.94 0.45
CA GLU A 118 16.88 3.10 0.60
C GLU A 118 16.45 1.66 0.87
N VAL A 119 16.87 0.72 0.02
CA VAL A 119 16.36 -0.65 0.03
C VAL A 119 17.46 -1.71 -0.02
N THR A 120 17.09 -2.92 0.39
CA THR A 120 17.84 -4.16 0.13
C THR A 120 16.94 -5.26 -0.38
N GLU A 121 17.48 -6.13 -1.22
CA GLU A 121 16.83 -7.35 -1.68
C GLU A 121 17.05 -8.49 -0.68
N ARG A 122 15.99 -9.23 -0.33
CA ARG A 122 16.11 -10.49 0.43
C ARG A 122 16.73 -11.55 -0.47
N CYS A 123 17.68 -12.30 0.06
CA CYS A 123 18.36 -13.36 -0.68
C CYS A 123 18.52 -14.64 0.14
N GLY A 124 18.71 -15.75 -0.59
CA GLY A 124 18.87 -17.09 -0.02
C GLY A 124 17.54 -17.75 0.39
N SER A 125 17.56 -19.07 0.54
CA SER A 125 16.37 -19.90 0.82
C SER A 125 15.68 -19.59 2.16
N SER A 126 16.36 -18.92 3.09
CA SER A 126 15.79 -18.51 4.37
C SER A 126 15.19 -17.09 4.35
N GLY A 127 15.44 -16.29 3.31
CA GLY A 127 15.02 -14.88 3.24
C GLY A 127 15.63 -13.96 4.32
N THR A 128 16.57 -14.46 5.12
CA THR A 128 17.18 -13.73 6.24
C THR A 128 18.42 -12.93 5.83
N LYS A 129 19.00 -13.22 4.66
CA LYS A 129 20.13 -12.46 4.13
C LYS A 129 19.60 -11.30 3.29
N GLN A 130 20.32 -10.20 3.31
CA GLN A 130 19.99 -8.99 2.57
C GLN A 130 21.22 -8.56 1.77
N ARG A 131 21.01 -8.08 0.54
CA ARG A 131 22.05 -7.50 -0.30
C ARG A 131 21.50 -6.28 -1.06
N ALA A 132 22.39 -5.54 -1.71
CA ALA A 132 21.97 -4.58 -2.73
C ALA A 132 21.22 -5.32 -3.85
N ILE A 133 20.30 -4.64 -4.52
CA ILE A 133 19.55 -5.19 -5.66
C ILE A 133 20.54 -5.74 -6.69
N GLU A 134 20.36 -7.00 -7.10
CA GLU A 134 21.24 -7.66 -8.08
C GLU A 134 20.95 -7.19 -9.51
N ASP A 135 19.67 -7.07 -9.87
CA ASP A 135 19.21 -6.65 -11.19
C ASP A 135 18.37 -5.38 -11.08
N GLU A 136 19.02 -4.23 -11.25
CA GLU A 136 18.38 -2.91 -11.13
C GLU A 136 17.36 -2.66 -12.24
N ASP A 137 17.63 -3.15 -13.45
CA ASP A 137 16.77 -2.98 -14.61
C ASP A 137 15.48 -3.78 -14.45
N LEU A 138 15.57 -5.03 -14.00
CA LEU A 138 14.38 -5.86 -13.74
C LEU A 138 13.46 -5.25 -12.68
N ILE A 139 14.02 -4.72 -11.60
CA ILE A 139 13.21 -4.06 -10.55
C ILE A 139 12.60 -2.77 -11.08
N ARG A 140 13.36 -1.98 -11.84
CA ARG A 140 12.90 -0.73 -12.46
C ARG A 140 11.71 -0.99 -13.38
N GLU A 141 11.85 -1.95 -14.30
CA GLU A 141 10.81 -2.32 -15.27
C GLU A 141 9.57 -2.87 -14.55
N ARG A 142 9.73 -3.77 -13.59
CA ARG A 142 8.60 -4.35 -12.84
C ARG A 142 7.82 -3.31 -12.04
N LEU A 143 8.53 -2.41 -11.36
CA LEU A 143 7.89 -1.36 -10.58
C LEU A 143 7.22 -0.33 -11.49
N PHE A 144 7.84 -0.02 -12.62
CA PHE A 144 7.23 0.84 -13.65
C PHE A 144 5.94 0.22 -14.19
N ASP A 145 5.97 -1.05 -14.64
CA ASP A 145 4.81 -1.73 -15.21
C ASP A 145 3.65 -1.79 -14.21
N TYR A 146 3.94 -2.13 -12.96
CA TYR A 146 2.93 -2.18 -11.90
C TYR A 146 2.26 -0.82 -11.68
N LEU A 147 3.06 0.26 -11.63
CA LEU A 147 2.56 1.60 -11.40
C LEU A 147 1.89 2.20 -12.63
N ALA A 148 2.36 1.86 -13.83
CA ALA A 148 1.73 2.23 -15.10
C ALA A 148 0.33 1.61 -15.21
N GLN A 149 0.17 0.34 -14.83
CA GLN A 149 -1.15 -0.32 -14.76
C GLN A 149 -2.07 0.28 -13.69
N CYS A 150 -1.51 0.94 -12.67
CA CYS A 150 -2.28 1.68 -11.68
C CYS A 150 -2.58 3.13 -12.11
N SER A 151 -2.04 3.57 -13.24
CA SER A 151 -2.27 4.90 -13.81
C SER A 151 -3.46 4.84 -14.77
N PRO A 152 -4.38 5.82 -14.76
CA PRO A 152 -5.45 5.89 -15.75
C PRO A 152 -4.84 6.00 -17.15
N HIS A 153 -4.93 4.93 -17.94
CA HIS A 153 -4.68 5.00 -19.38
C HIS A 153 -5.86 5.71 -20.03
N GLY A 154 -5.56 6.64 -20.94
CA GLY A 154 -6.56 7.38 -21.69
C GLY A 154 -7.50 6.43 -22.45
N GLU A 155 -8.80 6.69 -22.26
CA GLU A 155 -10.04 6.38 -23.00
C GLU A 155 -10.21 5.16 -23.92
N ASP A 156 -9.20 4.33 -24.25
CA ASP A 156 -9.32 3.31 -25.32
C ASP A 156 -8.92 1.87 -24.94
N VAL A 157 -9.04 1.48 -23.67
CA VAL A 157 -8.98 0.06 -23.30
C VAL A 157 -10.40 -0.41 -23.05
N ASP A 158 -10.86 -1.43 -23.78
CA ASP A 158 -12.11 -2.17 -23.51
C ASP A 158 -12.16 -2.46 -22.01
N ALA A 159 -12.90 -1.63 -21.27
CA ALA A 159 -12.84 -1.59 -19.83
C ALA A 159 -13.44 -2.89 -19.30
N GLN A 160 -12.58 -3.84 -18.96
CA GLN A 160 -13.01 -5.10 -18.37
C GLN A 160 -13.75 -4.79 -17.07
N GLU A 161 -15.06 -4.95 -17.08
CA GLU A 161 -15.90 -4.72 -15.89
C GLU A 161 -15.67 -5.79 -14.83
N ARG A 162 -15.07 -6.93 -15.21
CA ARG A 162 -14.76 -8.04 -14.32
C ARG A 162 -13.29 -8.44 -14.44
N LEU A 163 -12.59 -8.42 -13.32
CA LEU A 163 -11.19 -8.82 -13.17
C LEU A 163 -11.09 -9.95 -12.14
N GLU A 164 -10.22 -10.91 -12.39
CA GLU A 164 -9.95 -12.04 -11.49
C GLU A 164 -8.47 -12.37 -11.47
N GLU A 165 -7.87 -12.40 -10.28
CA GLU A 165 -6.45 -12.71 -10.07
C GLU A 165 -6.25 -13.32 -8.68
N ASP A 166 -5.56 -14.46 -8.59
CA ASP A 166 -5.14 -15.09 -7.33
C ASP A 166 -6.25 -15.26 -6.27
N GLY A 167 -7.45 -15.63 -6.72
CA GLY A 167 -8.61 -15.82 -5.83
C GLY A 167 -9.28 -14.52 -5.37
N VAL A 168 -8.87 -13.38 -5.92
CA VAL A 168 -9.57 -12.10 -5.83
C VAL A 168 -10.38 -11.87 -7.10
N ILE A 169 -11.63 -11.43 -6.94
CA ILE A 169 -12.53 -11.06 -8.04
C ILE A 169 -13.04 -9.65 -7.78
N ILE A 170 -13.01 -8.80 -8.80
CA ILE A 170 -13.63 -7.48 -8.79
C ILE A 170 -14.57 -7.39 -9.98
N ASP A 171 -15.83 -7.06 -9.72
CA ASP A 171 -16.88 -7.11 -10.74
C ASP A 171 -17.82 -5.90 -10.61
N ASN A 172 -17.72 -5.00 -11.58
CA ASN A 172 -18.58 -3.84 -11.75
C ASN A 172 -19.91 -4.17 -12.46
N SER A 173 -20.02 -5.32 -13.11
CA SER A 173 -21.22 -5.73 -13.86
C SER A 173 -22.25 -6.43 -12.97
N LYS A 174 -21.79 -7.12 -11.91
CA LYS A 174 -22.62 -8.00 -11.08
C LYS A 174 -23.78 -7.28 -10.37
N ASN A 175 -23.54 -6.09 -9.83
CA ASN A 175 -24.53 -5.29 -9.11
C ASN A 175 -24.74 -3.97 -9.84
N SER A 176 -25.94 -3.39 -9.81
CA SER A 176 -26.23 -2.15 -10.55
C SER A 176 -25.69 -0.88 -9.87
N ASP A 177 -25.51 -0.88 -8.55
CA ASP A 177 -25.24 0.31 -7.74
C ASP A 177 -23.95 0.22 -6.88
N SER A 178 -23.21 -0.88 -6.99
CA SER A 178 -21.94 -1.11 -6.28
C SER A 178 -20.97 -1.93 -7.11
N THR A 179 -19.69 -1.86 -6.75
CA THR A 179 -18.68 -2.78 -7.23
C THR A 179 -18.66 -4.00 -6.30
N TYR A 180 -18.78 -5.18 -6.88
CA TYR A 180 -18.66 -6.43 -6.13
C TYR A 180 -17.18 -6.80 -5.99
N VAL A 181 -16.76 -7.19 -4.79
CA VAL A 181 -15.41 -7.67 -4.50
C VAL A 181 -15.51 -9.01 -3.78
N ALA A 182 -14.78 -10.01 -4.26
CA ALA A 182 -14.64 -11.29 -3.59
C ALA A 182 -13.18 -11.61 -3.32
N VAL A 183 -12.87 -12.12 -2.12
CA VAL A 183 -11.52 -12.55 -1.73
C VAL A 183 -11.61 -13.95 -1.16
N ARG A 184 -11.03 -14.93 -1.87
CA ARG A 184 -10.94 -16.31 -1.41
C ARG A 184 -10.04 -16.39 -0.18
N VAL A 185 -10.48 -17.14 0.83
CA VAL A 185 -9.68 -17.42 2.02
C VAL A 185 -8.65 -18.49 1.69
N PRO A 186 -7.33 -18.23 1.79
CA PRO A 186 -6.31 -19.23 1.58
C PRO A 186 -6.46 -20.45 2.53
N PRO A 187 -6.11 -21.65 2.06
CA PRO A 187 -6.10 -22.83 2.91
C PRO A 187 -5.07 -22.69 4.03
N GLY A 188 -5.37 -23.23 5.21
CA GLY A 188 -4.45 -23.26 6.36
C GLY A 188 -4.45 -22.01 7.25
N LEU A 189 -5.29 -21.02 6.96
CA LEU A 189 -5.51 -19.88 7.85
C LEU A 189 -6.22 -20.29 9.15
N THR A 190 -5.65 -19.89 10.29
CA THR A 190 -6.20 -20.20 11.63
C THR A 190 -7.51 -19.47 11.91
N SER A 191 -7.73 -18.30 11.30
CA SER A 191 -8.95 -17.51 11.42
C SER A 191 -9.25 -16.79 10.12
N ASP A 192 -10.43 -17.04 9.53
CA ASP A 192 -10.86 -16.37 8.30
C ASP A 192 -10.99 -14.85 8.49
N ALA A 193 -11.25 -14.40 9.72
CA ALA A 193 -11.44 -12.99 10.05
C ALA A 193 -10.13 -12.18 9.99
N ILE A 194 -8.96 -12.82 10.03
CA ILE A 194 -7.67 -12.12 9.96
C ILE A 194 -7.48 -11.39 8.63
N LEU A 195 -8.12 -11.87 7.55
CA LEU A 195 -8.10 -11.23 6.23
C LEU A 195 -8.88 -9.91 6.19
N LEU A 196 -9.80 -9.68 7.13
CA LEU A 196 -10.53 -8.41 7.18
C LEU A 196 -9.60 -7.22 7.45
N TYR A 197 -8.45 -7.45 8.10
CA TYR A 197 -7.47 -6.40 8.33
C TYR A 197 -6.83 -5.89 7.02
N PRO A 198 -6.16 -6.73 6.19
CA PRO A 198 -5.63 -6.26 4.91
C PRO A 198 -6.74 -5.79 3.97
N ILE A 199 -7.89 -6.48 3.90
CA ILE A 199 -9.02 -6.08 3.03
C ILE A 199 -9.57 -4.69 3.43
N GLY A 200 -9.86 -4.47 4.71
CA GLY A 200 -10.38 -3.20 5.20
C GLY A 200 -9.39 -2.06 5.02
N ASN A 201 -8.11 -2.32 5.21
CA ASN A 201 -7.03 -1.37 4.95
C ASN A 201 -6.91 -1.02 3.46
N THR A 202 -7.10 -1.99 2.56
CA THR A 202 -7.18 -1.73 1.12
C THR A 202 -8.35 -0.82 0.79
N PHE A 203 -9.55 -1.17 1.23
CA PHE A 203 -10.75 -0.39 0.92
C PHE A 203 -10.65 1.06 1.41
N THR A 204 -10.29 1.25 2.67
CA THR A 204 -10.12 2.60 3.24
C THR A 204 -8.99 3.36 2.55
N GLY A 205 -7.88 2.69 2.22
CA GLY A 205 -6.75 3.27 1.50
C GLY A 205 -7.08 3.73 0.08
N SER A 206 -7.96 3.00 -0.60
CA SER A 206 -8.45 3.33 -1.94
C SER A 206 -9.66 4.30 -1.93
N GLY A 207 -10.03 4.84 -0.76
CA GLY A 207 -11.16 5.76 -0.63
C GLY A 207 -12.51 5.09 -0.87
N LEU A 208 -12.65 3.83 -0.49
CA LEU A 208 -13.86 3.02 -0.67
C LEU A 208 -14.61 2.85 0.65
N VAL A 209 -15.92 2.65 0.54
CA VAL A 209 -16.80 2.32 1.65
C VAL A 209 -17.54 1.04 1.36
N VAL A 210 -17.56 0.16 2.36
CA VAL A 210 -18.28 -1.11 2.34
C VAL A 210 -19.76 -0.85 2.64
N LYS A 211 -20.64 -1.19 1.69
CA LYS A 211 -22.11 -1.18 1.89
C LYS A 211 -22.55 -2.45 2.59
N SER A 212 -22.00 -3.59 2.18
CA SER A 212 -22.33 -4.91 2.70
C SER A 212 -21.09 -5.81 2.66
N GLY A 213 -21.03 -6.78 3.57
CA GLY A 213 -19.95 -7.75 3.63
C GLY A 213 -20.42 -9.06 4.27
N LYS A 214 -20.04 -10.20 3.69
CA LYS A 214 -20.39 -11.52 4.21
C LYS A 214 -19.31 -12.55 3.90
N LEU A 215 -19.21 -13.59 4.74
CA LEU A 215 -18.39 -14.77 4.48
C LEU A 215 -19.28 -15.86 3.90
N THR A 216 -19.03 -16.27 2.66
CA THR A 216 -19.72 -17.39 2.02
C THR A 216 -18.86 -18.64 2.08
N LYS A 217 -19.52 -19.79 2.20
CA LYS A 217 -18.91 -21.12 2.10
C LYS A 217 -19.29 -21.70 0.74
N GLY A 218 -18.32 -22.28 0.06
CA GLY A 218 -18.51 -22.88 -1.24
C GLY A 218 -17.62 -24.09 -1.42
N VAL A 219 -17.53 -24.52 -2.68
CA VAL A 219 -16.62 -25.56 -3.12
C VAL A 219 -15.77 -24.95 -4.23
N ASP A 220 -14.46 -25.12 -4.14
CA ASP A 220 -13.56 -24.78 -5.22
C ASP A 220 -13.82 -25.73 -6.39
N HIS A 221 -14.26 -25.20 -7.54
CA HIS A 221 -14.62 -26.01 -8.70
C HIS A 221 -13.42 -26.77 -9.30
N ALA A 222 -12.19 -26.28 -9.12
CA ALA A 222 -11.01 -26.91 -9.66
C ALA A 222 -10.50 -28.06 -8.77
N THR A 223 -10.61 -27.92 -7.45
CA THR A 223 -10.06 -28.89 -6.49
C THR A 223 -11.11 -29.74 -5.78
N GLY A 224 -12.39 -29.36 -5.87
CA GLY A 224 -13.48 -29.97 -5.11
C GLY A 224 -13.40 -29.73 -3.60
N ALA A 225 -12.43 -28.95 -3.12
CA ALA A 225 -12.23 -28.68 -1.71
C ALA A 225 -13.24 -27.64 -1.19
N ALA A 226 -13.57 -27.74 0.11
CA ALA A 226 -14.34 -26.70 0.77
C ALA A 226 -13.58 -25.37 0.71
N SER A 227 -14.24 -24.34 0.17
CA SER A 227 -13.68 -22.99 0.05
C SER A 227 -14.51 -22.01 0.86
N LYS A 228 -13.88 -20.93 1.29
CA LYS A 228 -14.56 -19.80 1.90
C LYS A 228 -14.16 -18.54 1.17
N THR A 229 -15.10 -17.61 1.03
CA THR A 229 -14.89 -16.38 0.29
C THR A 229 -15.51 -15.23 1.05
N TRP A 230 -14.73 -14.18 1.31
CA TRP A 230 -15.29 -12.92 1.75
C TRP A 230 -15.84 -12.17 0.54
N GLU A 231 -17.11 -11.78 0.59
CA GLU A 231 -17.81 -11.04 -0.46
C GLU A 231 -18.22 -9.67 0.09
N PHE A 232 -17.98 -8.62 -0.68
CA PHE A 232 -18.30 -7.25 -0.32
C PHE A 232 -18.95 -6.50 -1.47
N ASP A 233 -19.84 -5.58 -1.11
CA ASP A 233 -20.29 -4.51 -1.99
C ASP A 233 -19.61 -3.22 -1.57
N VAL A 234 -18.85 -2.61 -2.48
CA VAL A 234 -18.12 -1.37 -2.21
C VAL A 234 -18.50 -0.26 -3.17
N VAL A 235 -18.39 0.97 -2.69
CA VAL A 235 -18.58 2.20 -3.48
C VAL A 235 -17.50 3.21 -3.13
N ARG A 236 -17.25 4.16 -4.02
CA ARG A 236 -16.34 5.27 -3.73
C ARG A 236 -16.91 6.16 -2.64
N ASN A 237 -16.05 6.67 -1.76
CA ASN A 237 -16.47 7.45 -0.60
C ASN A 237 -17.00 8.84 -0.99
N ASP A 238 -16.48 9.42 -2.07
CA ASP A 238 -16.79 10.76 -2.54
C ASP A 238 -18.21 10.88 -3.11
N ASP A 239 -18.60 9.96 -4.01
CA ASP A 239 -19.86 10.06 -4.74
C ASP A 239 -20.78 8.85 -4.61
N ARG A 240 -20.38 7.84 -3.82
CA ARG A 240 -21.14 6.61 -3.58
C ARG A 240 -21.45 5.82 -4.84
N LYS A 241 -20.72 6.04 -5.94
CA LYS A 241 -20.82 5.25 -7.17
C LYS A 241 -19.84 4.08 -7.17
N LYS A 242 -19.98 3.22 -8.17
CA LYS A 242 -19.01 2.18 -8.50
C LYS A 242 -17.63 2.76 -8.75
N LEU A 243 -16.63 1.89 -8.64
CA LEU A 243 -15.28 2.19 -9.08
C LEU A 243 -15.25 2.49 -10.58
N LEU A 244 -14.38 3.41 -10.99
CA LEU A 244 -14.06 3.63 -12.41
C LEU A 244 -13.20 2.47 -12.93
N PRO A 245 -13.18 2.22 -14.25
CA PRO A 245 -12.35 1.18 -14.84
C PRO A 245 -10.89 1.21 -14.37
N GLU A 246 -10.25 2.38 -14.33
CA GLU A 246 -8.86 2.51 -13.87
C GLU A 246 -8.66 2.11 -12.39
N GLN A 247 -9.72 2.19 -11.57
CA GLN A 247 -9.65 1.84 -10.16
C GLN A 247 -9.85 0.33 -9.92
N LEU A 248 -10.48 -0.39 -10.86
CA LEU A 248 -10.72 -1.82 -10.73
C LEU A 248 -9.40 -2.59 -10.72
N GLN A 249 -8.52 -2.28 -11.68
CA GLN A 249 -7.26 -2.99 -11.83
C GLN A 249 -6.31 -2.72 -10.66
N ALA A 250 -6.20 -1.45 -10.26
CA ALA A 250 -5.45 -1.07 -9.07
C ALA A 250 -5.96 -1.82 -7.82
N LEU A 251 -7.28 -1.86 -7.59
CA LEU A 251 -7.86 -2.55 -6.44
C LEU A 251 -7.61 -4.07 -6.49
N MET A 252 -7.70 -4.68 -7.67
CA MET A 252 -7.53 -6.12 -7.85
C MET A 252 -6.10 -6.54 -7.52
N TYR A 253 -5.10 -5.87 -8.10
CA TYR A 253 -3.70 -6.18 -7.85
C TYR A 253 -3.32 -5.95 -6.39
N THR A 254 -3.81 -4.85 -5.82
CA THR A 254 -3.64 -4.46 -4.42
C THR A 254 -4.16 -5.60 -3.52
N LEU A 255 -5.40 -6.05 -3.71
CA LEU A 255 -5.98 -7.15 -2.92
C LEU A 255 -5.29 -8.50 -3.13
N ALA A 256 -4.96 -8.87 -4.38
CA ALA A 256 -4.27 -10.11 -4.70
C ALA A 256 -2.92 -10.20 -3.96
N LEU A 257 -2.17 -9.10 -3.99
CA LEU A 257 -0.87 -8.98 -3.34
C LEU A 257 -0.94 -9.14 -1.81
N VAL A 258 -1.95 -8.57 -1.14
CA VAL A 258 -2.04 -8.65 0.34
C VAL A 258 -2.81 -9.82 0.90
N CYS A 259 -3.73 -10.37 0.12
CA CYS A 259 -4.53 -11.52 0.55
C CYS A 259 -3.93 -12.85 0.06
N SER A 260 -3.06 -12.82 -0.95
CA SER A 260 -2.36 -13.98 -1.49
C SER A 260 -0.88 -13.68 -1.83
N PRO A 261 -0.05 -13.25 -0.87
CA PRO A 261 1.35 -12.90 -1.14
C PRO A 261 2.21 -14.07 -1.66
N SER A 262 1.82 -15.32 -1.40
CA SER A 262 2.55 -16.52 -1.86
C SER A 262 2.31 -16.90 -3.32
N SER A 263 1.31 -16.31 -3.99
CA SER A 263 1.05 -16.52 -5.42
C SER A 263 1.62 -15.42 -6.30
N PHE A 264 2.00 -14.28 -5.71
CA PHE A 264 2.59 -13.16 -6.44
C PHE A 264 3.93 -13.61 -7.06
N GLY A 265 4.00 -13.60 -8.40
CA GLY A 265 5.11 -14.13 -9.20
C GLY A 265 4.89 -15.52 -9.82
N ARG A 266 3.71 -16.14 -9.65
CA ARG A 266 3.34 -17.41 -10.30
C ARG A 266 2.17 -17.30 -11.30
N SER A 267 1.48 -16.18 -11.37
CA SER A 267 0.29 -16.00 -12.21
C SER A 267 0.61 -15.47 -13.62
N HIS A 268 -0.26 -15.83 -14.57
CA HIS A 268 -0.10 -15.75 -16.03
C HIS A 268 0.08 -14.33 -16.61
N ALA A 269 0.01 -13.26 -15.82
CA ALA A 269 0.34 -11.91 -16.26
C ALA A 269 1.86 -11.69 -16.48
N PHE A 270 2.70 -12.60 -15.99
CA PHE A 270 4.16 -12.47 -15.99
C PHE A 270 4.90 -13.52 -16.82
N THR A 271 4.19 -14.31 -17.63
CA THR A 271 4.79 -15.19 -18.65
C THR A 271 4.49 -14.66 -20.04
N SER A 272 5.25 -13.64 -20.47
CA SER A 272 5.33 -13.23 -21.88
C SER A 272 6.77 -13.39 -22.35
N ARG A 273 7.03 -14.61 -22.87
CA ARG A 273 8.14 -15.10 -23.72
C ARG A 273 9.56 -15.11 -23.15
#